data_AF-A0A846NFS3-F1
#
_entry.id   AF-A0A846NFS3-F1
#
_cell.length_a   1.000
_cell.length_b   1.000
_cell.length_c   1.000
_cell.angle_alpha   90.00
_cell.angle_beta   90.00
_cell.angle_gamma   90.00
#
_symmetry.space_group_name_H-M   'P 1'
#
loop_
_entity.id
_entity.type
_entity.pdbx_description
1 polymer ?
#
loop_
_entity_poly.entity_id
_entity_poly.type
_entity_poly.pdbx_seq_one_letter_code
_entity_poly.pdbx_strand_id
1 'polypeptide(L)'
;SLKDRPSPFVAFIKDQRFFPYKPCTACGGDHPFFGLFQGNAVWKHWPANPMEDFVLAVDADEDEWGEMPTHTSFLDCNYTSIPADVPPKGCSWLFLIGACEGSDDERLLDHVRSWSTPAKVETGYESRRLSWGCSHGPVLYEGYRYSERAYVLRLAGAERLTFRLTPIVKVINPVFRVENWKGGKPKIHVDGRRTEEDLARWQVDEEVLTVW
;
A
#
# COMPACT_ATOMS: atom_id res chain seq x y z
N SER A 1 3.34 -21.91 -19.01
CA SER A 1 4.25 -22.08 -17.86
C SER A 1 3.95 -21.04 -16.79
N LEU A 2 3.25 -21.43 -15.71
CA LEU A 2 2.87 -20.55 -14.60
C LEU A 2 3.04 -21.21 -13.21
N LYS A 3 3.56 -22.45 -13.16
CA LYS A 3 3.51 -23.31 -11.96
C LYS A 3 4.36 -22.84 -10.77
N ASP A 4 5.31 -21.93 -10.98
CA ASP A 4 6.26 -21.48 -9.95
C ASP A 4 6.32 -19.95 -9.83
N ARG A 5 5.25 -19.25 -10.24
CA ARG A 5 5.16 -17.78 -10.10
C ARG A 5 4.33 -17.42 -8.87
N PRO A 6 4.71 -16.38 -8.12
CA PRO A 6 3.86 -15.80 -7.08
C PRO A 6 2.45 -15.51 -7.63
N SER A 7 1.43 -15.86 -6.86
CA SER A 7 0.03 -15.58 -7.21
C SER A 7 -0.26 -14.10 -6.97
N PRO A 8 -0.74 -13.37 -7.99
CA PRO A 8 -1.12 -11.98 -7.80
C PRO A 8 -2.36 -11.90 -6.91
N PHE A 9 -2.45 -10.83 -6.12
CA PHE A 9 -3.63 -10.56 -5.30
C PHE A 9 -3.99 -9.09 -5.33
N VAL A 10 -5.27 -8.83 -5.06
CA VAL A 10 -5.78 -7.53 -4.63
C VAL A 10 -6.58 -7.74 -3.36
N ALA A 11 -6.33 -6.93 -2.34
CA ALA A 11 -7.00 -7.00 -1.06
C ALA A 11 -7.65 -5.66 -0.73
N PHE A 12 -8.97 -5.69 -0.57
CA PHE A 12 -9.78 -4.58 -0.13
C PHE A 12 -10.14 -4.77 1.34
N ILE A 13 -9.75 -3.83 2.17
CA ILE A 13 -10.05 -3.91 3.60
C ILE A 13 -11.50 -3.48 3.80
N LYS A 14 -12.24 -4.28 4.57
CA LYS A 14 -13.55 -3.91 5.12
C LYS A 14 -13.38 -2.88 6.24
N ASP A 15 -12.94 -1.69 5.85
CA ASP A 15 -12.77 -0.52 6.71
C ASP A 15 -12.87 0.74 5.85
N GLN A 16 -13.88 1.58 6.16
CA GLN A 16 -14.19 2.79 5.41
C GLN A 16 -13.09 3.86 5.46
N ARG A 17 -12.10 3.74 6.36
CA ARG A 17 -10.90 4.59 6.37
C ARG A 17 -10.01 4.32 5.16
N PHE A 18 -10.03 3.09 4.64
CA PHE A 18 -9.20 2.66 3.53
C PHE A 18 -9.93 2.72 2.21
N PHE A 19 -11.20 2.31 2.17
CA PHE A 19 -11.96 2.21 0.93
C PHE A 19 -13.41 2.57 1.24
N PRO A 20 -14.05 3.53 0.54
CA PRO A 20 -15.43 3.87 0.83
C PRO A 20 -16.33 2.76 0.33
N TYR A 21 -17.29 2.35 1.14
CA TYR A 21 -18.34 1.44 0.73
C TYR A 21 -19.62 1.66 1.53
N LYS A 22 -20.75 1.24 0.97
CA LYS A 22 -22.04 1.12 1.67
C LYS A 22 -22.39 -0.37 1.82
N PRO A 23 -23.32 -0.71 2.73
CA PRO A 23 -23.92 -2.05 2.74
C PRO A 23 -24.38 -2.46 1.35
N CYS A 24 -23.96 -3.65 0.92
CA CYS A 24 -24.23 -4.21 -0.39
C CYS A 24 -25.74 -4.31 -0.61
N THR A 25 -26.21 -3.76 -1.72
CA THR A 25 -27.63 -3.78 -2.10
C THR A 25 -28.15 -5.19 -2.39
N ALA A 26 -27.26 -6.11 -2.81
CA ALA A 26 -27.62 -7.47 -3.18
C ALA A 26 -27.71 -8.43 -1.99
N CYS A 27 -26.77 -8.37 -1.04
CA CYS A 27 -26.71 -9.29 0.10
C CYS A 27 -26.93 -8.63 1.47
N GLY A 28 -27.05 -7.29 1.53
CA GLY A 28 -27.14 -6.52 2.77
C GLY A 28 -25.84 -6.45 3.58
N GLY A 29 -24.76 -7.08 3.10
CA GLY A 29 -23.50 -7.20 3.82
C GLY A 29 -22.70 -5.90 3.81
N ASP A 30 -22.02 -5.62 4.91
CA ASP A 30 -21.11 -4.47 5.03
C ASP A 30 -19.76 -4.79 4.35
N HIS A 31 -19.61 -4.52 3.06
CA HIS A 31 -18.37 -4.76 2.33
C HIS A 31 -18.28 -3.88 1.08
N PRO A 32 -17.08 -3.66 0.50
CA PRO A 32 -16.95 -2.98 -0.78
C PRO A 32 -17.76 -3.65 -1.89
N PHE A 33 -18.36 -2.84 -2.76
CA PHE A 33 -19.09 -3.36 -3.91
C PHE A 33 -18.10 -3.71 -5.02
N PHE A 34 -18.13 -4.98 -5.42
CA PHE A 34 -17.36 -5.49 -6.54
C PHE A 34 -18.34 -5.90 -7.63
N GLY A 35 -18.30 -5.17 -8.75
CA GLY A 35 -18.89 -5.64 -9.99
C GLY A 35 -17.89 -6.58 -10.64
N LEU A 36 -18.18 -7.89 -10.61
CA LEU A 36 -17.60 -8.75 -11.63
C LEU A 36 -18.31 -8.38 -12.93
N PHE A 37 -17.57 -8.05 -13.99
CA PHE A 37 -18.14 -7.95 -15.32
C PHE A 37 -18.76 -9.32 -15.65
N GLN A 38 -20.09 -9.42 -15.59
CA GLN A 38 -20.79 -10.69 -15.79
C GLN A 38 -20.83 -10.99 -17.30
N GLY A 39 -20.19 -12.09 -17.72
CA GLY A 39 -20.24 -12.60 -19.10
C GLY A 39 -19.12 -13.60 -19.42
N ASN A 40 -19.17 -14.19 -20.62
CA ASN A 40 -18.05 -14.91 -21.26
C ASN A 40 -17.02 -13.93 -21.86
N ALA A 41 -17.04 -12.66 -21.43
CA ALA A 41 -16.25 -11.60 -22.01
C ALA A 41 -14.76 -11.87 -21.73
N VAL A 42 -14.05 -12.21 -22.80
CA VAL A 42 -12.60 -12.27 -22.87
C VAL A 42 -12.17 -10.92 -23.39
N TRP A 43 -11.25 -10.24 -22.73
CA TRP A 43 -10.89 -8.86 -23.07
C TRP A 43 -9.50 -8.77 -23.68
N LYS A 44 -9.29 -7.89 -24.64
CA LYS A 44 -7.97 -7.63 -25.24
C LYS A 44 -7.02 -7.03 -24.20
N HIS A 45 -5.79 -7.53 -24.12
CA HIS A 45 -4.76 -6.99 -23.23
C HIS A 45 -4.38 -5.56 -23.60
N TRP A 46 -4.09 -4.72 -22.60
CA TRP A 46 -3.70 -3.33 -22.82
C TRP A 46 -2.26 -3.17 -23.32
N PRO A 47 -2.00 -2.15 -24.16
CA PRO A 47 -2.97 -1.31 -24.85
C PRO A 47 -3.58 -2.05 -26.06
N ALA A 48 -4.91 -1.97 -26.22
CA ALA A 48 -5.62 -2.60 -27.34
C ALA A 48 -5.37 -1.91 -28.69
N ASN A 49 -4.87 -0.66 -28.66
CA ASN A 49 -4.52 0.14 -29.84
C ASN A 49 -3.28 1.00 -29.52
N PRO A 50 -2.23 1.01 -30.36
CA PRO A 50 -1.06 1.88 -30.17
C PRO A 50 -1.35 3.39 -30.38
N MET A 51 -2.56 3.77 -30.79
CA MET A 51 -2.93 5.14 -31.15
C MET A 51 -3.72 5.91 -30.06
N GLU A 52 -4.12 5.27 -28.97
CA GLU A 52 -4.87 5.91 -27.89
C GLU A 52 -4.12 5.77 -26.56
N ASP A 53 -4.06 6.87 -25.79
CA ASP A 53 -3.33 6.90 -24.52
C ASP A 53 -3.96 5.96 -23.46
N PHE A 54 -5.23 5.56 -23.64
CA PHE A 54 -5.89 4.51 -22.86
C PHE A 54 -7.28 4.16 -23.45
N VAL A 55 -7.61 2.86 -23.51
CA VAL A 55 -8.99 2.36 -23.73
C VAL A 55 -9.37 1.49 -22.54
N LEU A 56 -10.48 1.83 -21.88
CA LEU A 56 -10.88 1.23 -20.59
C LEU A 56 -11.17 -0.27 -20.64
N ALA A 57 -11.72 -0.80 -21.74
CA ALA A 57 -11.90 -2.22 -22.00
C ALA A 57 -12.38 -2.45 -23.45
N VAL A 58 -11.84 -3.45 -24.15
CA VAL A 58 -12.35 -3.88 -25.47
C VAL A 58 -12.56 -5.38 -25.41
N ASP A 59 -13.80 -5.83 -25.61
CA ASP A 59 -14.11 -7.24 -25.74
C ASP A 59 -13.32 -7.83 -26.90
N ALA A 60 -12.75 -9.02 -26.70
CA ALA A 60 -12.20 -9.84 -27.76
C ALA A 60 -13.32 -10.68 -28.35
N ASP A 61 -13.50 -10.57 -29.65
CA ASP A 61 -14.42 -11.43 -30.39
C ASP A 61 -13.91 -12.87 -30.40
N GLU A 62 -14.81 -13.86 -30.61
CA GLU A 62 -14.43 -15.29 -30.60
C GLU A 62 -13.27 -15.61 -31.57
N ASP A 63 -13.22 -14.92 -32.71
CA ASP A 63 -12.17 -15.07 -33.73
C ASP A 63 -10.80 -14.52 -33.27
N GLU A 64 -10.77 -13.70 -32.21
CA GLU A 64 -9.55 -13.13 -31.64
C GLU A 64 -9.02 -13.95 -30.46
N TRP A 65 -9.80 -14.94 -30.00
CA TRP A 65 -9.43 -15.81 -28.89
C TRP A 65 -8.24 -16.70 -29.29
N GLY A 66 -7.06 -16.37 -28.76
CA GLY A 66 -5.81 -17.09 -29.03
C GLY A 66 -4.91 -16.46 -30.09
N GLU A 67 -5.42 -15.49 -30.86
CA GLU A 67 -4.64 -14.71 -31.84
C GLU A 67 -3.99 -13.48 -31.21
N MET A 68 -4.57 -12.96 -30.14
CA MET A 68 -3.99 -11.86 -29.36
C MET A 68 -4.02 -12.15 -27.86
N PRO A 69 -3.11 -11.54 -27.07
CA PRO A 69 -3.17 -11.67 -25.62
C PRO A 69 -4.50 -11.13 -25.09
N THR A 70 -5.22 -11.98 -24.37
CA THR A 70 -6.49 -11.63 -23.73
C THR A 70 -6.48 -11.98 -22.25
N HIS A 71 -7.40 -11.37 -21.49
CA HIS A 71 -7.62 -11.68 -20.09
C HIS A 71 -9.11 -11.65 -19.74
N THR A 72 -9.50 -12.46 -18.75
CA THR A 72 -10.89 -12.56 -18.27
C THR A 72 -11.13 -11.76 -16.99
N SER A 73 -10.08 -11.19 -16.40
CA SER A 73 -10.14 -10.58 -15.07
C SER A 73 -10.11 -9.06 -15.16
N PHE A 74 -11.26 -8.45 -15.43
CA PHE A 74 -11.51 -7.04 -15.08
C PHE A 74 -12.36 -6.98 -13.81
N LEU A 75 -11.97 -6.12 -12.88
CA LEU A 75 -12.71 -5.87 -11.65
C LEU A 75 -13.14 -4.41 -11.64
N ASP A 76 -14.45 -4.18 -11.57
CA ASP A 76 -14.99 -2.85 -11.32
C ASP A 76 -15.18 -2.64 -9.81
N CYS A 77 -14.46 -1.66 -9.28
CA CYS A 77 -14.48 -1.32 -7.86
C CYS A 77 -15.21 0.02 -7.70
N ASN A 78 -16.43 -0.03 -7.17
CA ASN A 78 -17.23 1.17 -6.94
C ASN A 78 -17.55 1.34 -5.46
N TYR A 79 -17.92 2.57 -5.11
CA TYR A 79 -18.47 2.89 -3.79
C TYR A 79 -19.77 2.10 -3.52
N THR A 80 -20.57 1.88 -4.56
CA THR A 80 -21.87 1.21 -4.53
C THR A 80 -22.33 0.86 -5.95
N SER A 81 -23.33 -0.01 -6.05
CA SER A 81 -24.00 -0.36 -7.31
C SER A 81 -25.14 0.59 -7.70
N ILE A 82 -25.46 1.57 -6.85
CA ILE A 82 -26.60 2.47 -7.04
C ILE A 82 -26.18 3.63 -7.95
N PRO A 83 -26.86 3.86 -9.10
CA PRO A 83 -26.59 5.01 -9.95
C PRO A 83 -26.71 6.33 -9.19
N ALA A 84 -25.83 7.29 -9.51
CA ALA A 84 -25.75 8.63 -8.91
C ALA A 84 -25.34 8.71 -7.43
N ASP A 85 -25.14 7.58 -6.74
CA ASP A 85 -24.51 7.61 -5.43
C ASP A 85 -23.05 8.05 -5.56
N VAL A 86 -22.66 9.00 -4.71
CA VAL A 86 -21.29 9.52 -4.66
C VAL A 86 -20.64 9.15 -3.33
N PRO A 87 -19.34 8.82 -3.33
CA PRO A 87 -18.64 8.55 -2.08
C PRO A 87 -18.57 9.82 -1.21
N PRO A 88 -18.45 9.69 0.12
CA PRO A 88 -18.29 10.84 1.00
C PRO A 88 -17.07 11.69 0.62
N LYS A 89 -17.18 13.02 0.76
CA LYS A 89 -16.03 13.91 0.54
C LYS A 89 -14.91 13.56 1.53
N GLY A 90 -13.67 13.57 1.04
CA GLY A 90 -12.49 13.24 1.86
C GLY A 90 -12.31 11.74 2.15
N CYS A 91 -13.02 10.86 1.46
CA CYS A 91 -12.73 9.43 1.50
C CYS A 91 -11.41 9.09 0.79
N SER A 92 -10.84 7.93 1.15
CA SER A 92 -9.60 7.40 0.53
C SER A 92 -9.91 6.11 -0.22
N TRP A 93 -9.25 5.88 -1.35
CA TRP A 93 -9.39 4.68 -2.17
C TRP A 93 -8.08 3.88 -2.14
N LEU A 94 -7.88 3.16 -1.05
CA LEU A 94 -6.68 2.40 -0.74
C LEU A 94 -7.00 0.91 -0.71
N PHE A 95 -6.22 0.14 -1.45
CA PHE A 95 -6.26 -1.31 -1.50
C PHE A 95 -4.84 -1.82 -1.69
N LEU A 96 -4.59 -3.06 -1.26
CA LEU A 96 -3.26 -3.66 -1.36
C LEU A 96 -3.19 -4.53 -2.61
N ILE A 97 -2.23 -4.25 -3.49
CA ILE A 97 -1.89 -5.10 -4.63
C ILE A 97 -0.51 -5.72 -4.41
N GLY A 98 -0.31 -6.93 -4.91
CA GLY A 98 0.97 -7.59 -4.84
C GLY A 98 0.94 -9.00 -5.42
N ALA A 99 1.98 -9.77 -5.12
CA ALA A 99 2.01 -11.18 -5.42
C ALA A 99 2.64 -11.94 -4.25
N CYS A 100 2.09 -13.10 -3.90
CA CYS A 100 2.55 -13.95 -2.81
C CYS A 100 2.94 -15.33 -3.34
N GLU A 101 4.03 -15.90 -2.84
CA GLU A 101 4.39 -17.28 -3.14
C GLU A 101 3.50 -18.26 -2.37
N GLY A 102 2.94 -19.22 -3.10
CA GLY A 102 1.98 -20.19 -2.58
C GLY A 102 0.54 -19.66 -2.61
N SER A 103 -0.43 -20.57 -2.60
CA SER A 103 -1.86 -20.27 -2.53
C SER A 103 -2.37 -20.13 -1.08
N ASP A 104 -1.50 -19.68 -0.17
CA ASP A 104 -1.79 -19.69 1.26
C ASP A 104 -2.41 -18.36 1.69
N ASP A 105 -3.73 -18.38 1.90
CA ASP A 105 -4.52 -17.24 2.38
C ASP A 105 -3.94 -16.67 3.68
N GLU A 106 -3.26 -17.47 4.51
CA GLU A 106 -2.67 -17.00 5.77
C GLU A 106 -1.55 -15.97 5.52
N ARG A 107 -0.71 -16.18 4.50
CA ARG A 107 0.36 -15.23 4.15
C ARG A 107 -0.20 -13.91 3.63
N LEU A 108 -1.25 -13.98 2.81
CA LEU A 108 -1.96 -12.80 2.34
C LEU A 108 -2.56 -12.01 3.50
N LEU A 109 -3.22 -12.71 4.43
CA LEU A 109 -3.79 -12.09 5.63
C LEU A 109 -2.72 -11.41 6.50
N ASP A 110 -1.53 -12.00 6.61
CA ASP A 110 -0.39 -11.40 7.30
C ASP A 110 0.05 -10.07 6.66
N HIS A 111 0.13 -10.01 5.32
CA HIS A 111 0.44 -8.76 4.61
C HIS A 111 -0.65 -7.70 4.83
N VAL A 112 -1.92 -8.08 4.72
CA VAL A 112 -3.07 -7.17 4.93
C VAL A 112 -3.07 -6.64 6.36
N ARG A 113 -2.86 -7.51 7.36
CA ARG A 113 -2.78 -7.12 8.78
C ARG A 113 -1.59 -6.20 9.05
N SER A 114 -0.42 -6.52 8.51
CA SER A 114 0.78 -5.68 8.66
C SER A 114 0.56 -4.27 8.09
N TRP A 115 -0.18 -4.14 7.00
CA TRP A 115 -0.48 -2.85 6.38
C TRP A 115 -1.56 -2.07 7.13
N SER A 116 -2.64 -2.75 7.55
CA SER A 116 -3.81 -2.11 8.18
C SER A 116 -3.62 -1.77 9.65
N THR A 117 -2.65 -2.43 10.31
CA THR A 117 -2.37 -2.32 11.73
C THR A 117 -0.89 -1.96 11.95
N PRO A 118 -0.47 -0.73 11.62
CA PRO A 118 0.93 -0.32 11.75
C PRO A 118 1.41 -0.43 13.19
N ALA A 119 2.69 -0.71 13.35
CA ALA A 119 3.35 -0.77 14.64
C ALA A 119 3.37 0.61 15.32
N LYS A 120 3.44 0.60 16.66
CA LYS A 120 3.63 1.82 17.42
C LYS A 120 5.09 2.28 17.26
N VAL A 121 5.29 3.54 16.93
CA VAL A 121 6.62 4.17 16.89
C VAL A 121 6.81 5.06 18.11
N GLU A 122 7.94 4.91 18.79
CA GLU A 122 8.36 5.76 19.90
C GLU A 122 9.75 6.33 19.60
N THR A 123 9.87 7.65 19.48
CA THR A 123 11.12 8.37 19.24
C THR A 123 11.83 8.75 20.55
N GLY A 124 11.14 8.67 21.69
CA GLY A 124 11.66 9.06 23.01
C GLY A 124 11.53 10.55 23.32
N TYR A 125 10.83 11.31 22.46
CA TYR A 125 10.60 12.75 22.61
C TYR A 125 9.12 13.12 22.81
N GLU A 126 8.23 12.14 22.98
CA GLU A 126 6.77 12.30 23.05
C GLU A 126 6.32 13.20 24.21
N SER A 127 7.04 13.18 25.34
CA SER A 127 6.69 13.94 26.55
C SER A 127 7.57 15.17 26.79
N ARG A 128 8.59 15.40 25.96
CA ARG A 128 9.59 16.45 26.18
C ARG A 128 9.21 17.71 25.43
N ARG A 129 8.45 18.61 26.08
CA ARG A 129 8.39 20.02 25.65
C ARG A 129 9.80 20.61 25.75
N LEU A 130 10.46 20.83 24.62
CA LEU A 130 11.70 21.62 24.63
C LEU A 130 11.36 23.08 24.89
N SER A 131 12.30 23.78 25.53
CA SER A 131 12.26 25.24 25.68
C SER A 131 12.41 25.87 24.29
N TRP A 132 11.30 26.38 23.76
CA TRP A 132 11.18 27.14 22.51
C TRP A 132 11.47 26.37 21.19
N GLY A 133 10.56 26.53 20.22
CA GLY A 133 10.78 26.20 18.80
C GLY A 133 10.49 24.76 18.34
N CYS A 134 10.63 23.74 19.19
CA CYS A 134 10.32 22.34 18.83
C CYS A 134 9.62 21.63 19.99
N SER A 135 8.30 21.50 19.94
CA SER A 135 7.49 20.96 21.04
C SER A 135 7.77 19.48 21.37
N HIS A 136 8.49 18.74 20.51
CA HIS A 136 8.66 17.28 20.61
C HIS A 136 10.06 16.78 20.22
N GLY A 137 11.14 17.53 20.50
CA GLY A 137 12.50 17.06 20.21
C GLY A 137 12.95 17.25 18.74
N PRO A 138 14.17 16.77 18.39
CA PRO A 138 14.75 16.89 17.06
C PRO A 138 14.28 15.77 16.10
N VAL A 139 13.44 14.84 16.58
CA VAL A 139 12.85 13.74 15.80
C VAL A 139 11.34 13.71 16.07
N LEU A 140 10.55 13.88 15.01
CA LEU A 140 9.09 13.80 15.06
C LEU A 140 8.61 12.60 14.26
N TYR A 141 7.75 11.76 14.83
CA TYR A 141 6.99 10.77 14.07
C TYR A 141 5.67 11.39 13.60
N GLU A 142 5.46 11.46 12.28
CA GLU A 142 4.28 12.09 11.67
C GLU A 142 3.11 11.13 11.49
N GLY A 143 3.34 9.84 11.72
CA GLY A 143 2.34 8.80 11.54
C GLY A 143 2.70 7.81 10.43
N TYR A 144 1.77 6.90 10.16
CA TYR A 144 1.87 5.91 9.10
C TYR A 144 1.05 6.36 7.88
N ARG A 145 1.69 6.53 6.73
CA ARG A 145 1.02 6.86 5.47
C ARG A 145 0.60 5.59 4.77
N TYR A 146 -0.69 5.25 4.87
CA TYR A 146 -1.24 4.01 4.31
C TYR A 146 -1.05 3.86 2.80
N SER A 147 -1.12 4.95 2.02
CA SER A 147 -0.89 4.95 0.56
C SER A 147 0.54 4.60 0.17
N GLU A 148 1.52 4.99 1.01
CA GLU A 148 2.95 4.74 0.78
C GLU A 148 3.44 3.49 1.54
N ARG A 149 2.59 2.92 2.40
CA ARG A 149 2.94 1.86 3.36
C ARG A 149 4.14 2.23 4.26
N ALA A 150 4.33 3.52 4.50
CA ALA A 150 5.54 4.06 5.11
C ALA A 150 5.28 4.71 6.48
N TYR A 151 6.19 4.44 7.42
CA TYR A 151 6.31 5.19 8.67
C TYR A 151 7.08 6.48 8.38
N VAL A 152 6.46 7.64 8.62
CA VAL A 152 7.05 8.94 8.28
C VAL A 152 7.64 9.59 9.52
N LEU A 153 8.93 9.92 9.44
CA LEU A 153 9.68 10.63 10.46
C LEU A 153 10.23 11.92 9.89
N ARG A 154 10.27 12.99 10.68
CA ARG A 154 10.89 14.26 10.31
C ARG A 154 12.04 14.55 11.26
N LEU A 155 13.18 14.94 10.69
CA LEU A 155 14.34 15.42 11.45
C LEU A 155 14.36 16.95 11.54
N ALA A 156 14.80 17.45 12.69
CA ALA A 156 15.09 18.85 12.92
C ALA A 156 16.49 18.98 13.53
N GLY A 157 17.52 19.02 12.68
CA GLY A 157 18.92 19.22 13.09
C GLY A 157 19.57 18.02 13.79
N ALA A 158 18.96 16.82 13.75
CA ALA A 158 19.56 15.60 14.29
C ALA A 158 20.53 14.94 13.28
N GLU A 159 21.72 14.57 13.73
CA GLU A 159 22.66 13.75 12.96
C GLU A 159 22.34 12.26 13.01
N ARG A 160 21.53 11.83 14.00
CA ARG A 160 21.17 10.44 14.24
C ARG A 160 19.67 10.32 14.46
N LEU A 161 19.04 9.41 13.71
CA LEU A 161 17.69 8.95 13.96
C LEU A 161 17.72 7.69 14.84
N THR A 162 16.94 7.67 15.91
CA THR A 162 16.73 6.47 16.73
C THR A 162 15.28 6.47 17.19
N PHE A 163 14.61 5.34 17.02
CA PHE A 163 13.24 5.13 17.45
C PHE A 163 13.05 3.64 17.77
N ARG A 164 12.01 3.34 18.53
CA ARG A 164 11.55 1.99 18.83
C ARG A 164 10.30 1.71 18.01
N LEU A 165 10.29 0.58 17.33
CA LEU A 165 9.11 0.05 16.66
C LEU A 165 8.54 -1.08 17.53
N THR A 166 7.31 -0.93 18.01
CA THR A 166 6.62 -1.95 18.82
C THR A 166 5.46 -2.53 18.00
N PRO A 167 5.62 -3.74 17.42
CA PRO A 167 4.58 -4.37 16.61
C PRO A 167 3.35 -4.73 17.44
N ILE A 168 2.16 -4.43 16.93
CA ILE A 168 0.87 -4.97 17.42
C ILE A 168 0.58 -6.31 16.72
N VAL A 169 0.88 -6.36 15.43
CA VAL A 169 0.94 -7.55 14.59
C VAL A 169 2.32 -7.64 13.95
N LYS A 170 2.66 -8.78 13.35
CA LYS A 170 3.92 -8.96 12.61
C LYS A 170 4.04 -7.87 11.54
N VAL A 171 5.17 -7.15 11.56
CA VAL A 171 5.50 -6.13 10.56
C VAL A 171 6.24 -6.80 9.40
N ILE A 172 5.76 -6.59 8.18
CA ILE A 172 6.31 -7.19 6.97
C ILE A 172 6.76 -6.07 6.01
N ASN A 173 8.04 -6.11 5.63
CA ASN A 173 8.70 -5.16 4.73
C ASN A 173 8.38 -3.70 5.10
N PRO A 174 8.73 -3.25 6.32
CA PRO A 174 8.44 -1.89 6.75
C PRO A 174 9.21 -0.87 5.90
N VAL A 175 8.51 0.13 5.42
CA VAL A 175 9.13 1.29 4.77
C VAL A 175 9.22 2.43 5.78
N PHE A 176 10.39 3.05 5.90
CA PHE A 176 10.61 4.25 6.70
C PHE A 176 10.96 5.40 5.76
N ARG A 177 10.24 6.50 5.89
CA ARG A 177 10.49 7.74 5.16
C ARG A 177 10.94 8.79 6.15
N VAL A 178 12.12 9.36 5.92
CA VAL A 178 12.76 10.33 6.81
C VAL A 178 12.91 11.65 6.06
N GLU A 179 12.05 12.60 6.42
CA GLU A 179 12.04 13.95 5.90
C GLU A 179 13.14 14.81 6.53
N ASN A 180 13.64 15.80 5.77
CA ASN A 180 14.74 16.69 6.15
C ASN A 180 16.06 15.96 6.45
N TRP A 181 16.32 14.87 5.73
CA TRP A 181 17.58 14.14 5.81
C TRP A 181 18.72 14.96 5.20
N LYS A 182 19.65 15.40 6.04
CA LYS A 182 20.87 16.13 5.62
C LYS A 182 22.13 15.26 5.64
N GLY A 183 21.99 13.99 6.02
CA GLY A 183 23.10 13.05 6.09
C GLY A 183 23.48 12.51 4.71
N GLY A 184 24.65 11.88 4.63
CA GLY A 184 25.02 11.07 3.46
C GLY A 184 24.39 9.67 3.51
N LYS A 185 25.16 8.67 3.09
CA LYS A 185 24.79 7.25 3.18
C LYS A 185 24.46 6.85 4.64
N PRO A 186 23.25 6.36 4.94
CA PRO A 186 22.86 5.98 6.29
C PRO A 186 23.60 4.72 6.76
N LYS A 187 23.79 4.59 8.08
CA LYS A 187 24.23 3.36 8.74
C LYS A 187 23.08 2.82 9.59
N ILE A 188 22.42 1.78 9.08
CA ILE A 188 21.21 1.22 9.69
C ILE A 188 21.59 0.19 10.75
N HIS A 189 20.94 0.28 11.91
CA HIS A 189 21.11 -0.67 13.01
C HIS A 189 19.72 -1.09 13.51
N VAL A 190 19.54 -2.40 13.71
CA VAL A 190 18.33 -3.01 14.29
C VAL A 190 18.74 -3.72 15.56
N ASP A 191 18.11 -3.39 16.69
CA ASP A 191 18.42 -3.94 18.01
C ASP A 191 19.92 -3.89 18.36
N GLY A 192 20.57 -2.78 18.01
CA GLY A 192 21.99 -2.53 18.24
C GLY A 192 22.95 -3.27 17.30
N ARG A 193 22.44 -4.11 16.40
CA ARG A 193 23.24 -4.80 15.38
C ARG A 193 23.17 -4.06 14.07
N ARG A 194 24.31 -3.88 13.41
CA ARG A 194 24.37 -3.28 12.08
C ARG A 194 23.66 -4.22 11.10
N THR A 195 22.73 -3.68 10.34
CA THR A 195 22.02 -4.43 9.30
C THR A 195 22.92 -4.58 8.09
N GLU A 196 22.98 -5.78 7.53
CA GLU A 196 23.67 -6.06 6.27
C GLU A 196 22.89 -5.42 5.10
N GLU A 197 23.57 -5.09 3.99
CA GLU A 197 22.94 -4.36 2.86
C GLU A 197 21.85 -5.17 2.14
N ASP A 198 21.82 -6.49 2.33
CA ASP A 198 20.79 -7.39 1.80
C ASP A 198 19.48 -7.34 2.60
N LEU A 199 19.55 -6.96 3.89
CA LEU A 199 18.43 -6.89 4.82
C LEU A 199 17.79 -5.49 4.93
N ALA A 200 18.45 -4.46 4.39
CA ALA A 200 17.89 -3.11 4.31
C ALA A 200 18.43 -2.36 3.09
N ARG A 201 17.51 -1.90 2.24
CA ARG A 201 17.77 -1.00 1.14
C ARG A 201 17.42 0.41 1.53
N TRP A 202 18.02 1.37 0.84
CA TRP A 202 17.72 2.77 1.06
C TRP A 202 17.97 3.58 -0.20
N GLN A 203 17.31 4.72 -0.27
CA GLN A 203 17.48 5.74 -1.30
C GLN A 203 17.43 7.11 -0.64
N VAL A 204 18.30 8.02 -1.09
CA VAL A 204 18.21 9.44 -0.76
C VAL A 204 17.77 10.18 -2.02
N ASP A 205 16.68 10.91 -1.93
CA ASP A 205 16.15 11.80 -2.96
C ASP A 205 15.96 13.18 -2.33
N GLU A 206 16.73 14.17 -2.79
CA GLU A 206 16.83 15.49 -2.15
C GLU A 206 17.08 15.40 -0.63
N GLU A 207 16.16 15.93 0.20
CA GLU A 207 16.19 15.85 1.66
C GLU A 207 15.32 14.71 2.22
N VAL A 208 15.03 13.69 1.41
CA VAL A 208 14.20 12.53 1.82
C VAL A 208 15.04 11.26 1.77
N LEU A 209 15.18 10.60 2.92
CA LEU A 209 15.74 9.26 3.01
C LEU A 209 14.60 8.24 3.13
N THR A 210 14.54 7.30 2.20
CA THR A 210 13.63 6.15 2.26
C THR A 210 14.42 4.87 2.56
N VAL A 211 13.96 4.05 3.49
CA VAL A 211 14.57 2.78 3.91
C VAL A 211 13.53 1.66 3.87
N TRP A 212 13.85 0.48 3.32
CA TRP A 212 12.94 -0.67 3.23
C TRP A 212 13.65 -2.01 3.16
#